data_AF-A0A6A4H2R1-F1
#
_entry.id   AF-A0A6A4H2R1-F1
#
_cell.length_a   1.000
_cell.length_b   1.000
_cell.length_c   1.000
_cell.angle_alpha   90.00
_cell.angle_beta   90.00
_cell.angle_gamma   90.00
#
_symmetry.space_group_name_H-M   'P 1'
#
loop_
_entity.id
_entity.type
_entity.pdbx_description
1 polymer ?
#
loop_
_entity_poly.entity_id
_entity_poly.type
_entity_poly.pdbx_seq_one_letter_code
_entity_poly.pdbx_strand_id
1 'polypeptide(L)'
;SSPALAAKNRPPVVGEWIACARAVGYKGSKTDPVTYGQIFRGWYIALQPVWRTLCKTSNVFIEAEGERNWAGFQRSGTNGLLSVLAGLYFW
;
A
#
# COMPACT_ATOMS: atom_id res chain seq x y z
N SER A 1 -5.07 19.15 -8.19
CA SER A 1 -4.82 18.61 -6.84
C SER A 1 -4.20 17.23 -6.97
N SER A 2 -3.07 16.97 -6.32
CA SER A 2 -2.35 15.69 -6.44
C SER A 2 -3.05 14.59 -5.64
N PRO A 3 -3.44 13.43 -6.20
CA PRO A 3 -3.85 12.29 -5.39
C PRO A 3 -2.62 11.77 -4.62
N ALA A 4 -2.57 12.08 -3.32
CA ALA A 4 -1.77 11.29 -2.39
C ALA A 4 -2.25 9.82 -2.46
N LEU A 5 -1.35 8.86 -2.33
CA LEU A 5 -1.74 7.45 -2.14
C LEU A 5 -2.74 7.40 -0.99
N ALA A 6 -3.89 6.77 -1.23
CA ALA A 6 -5.00 6.82 -0.31
C ALA A 6 -4.57 6.30 1.07
N ALA A 7 -4.66 7.16 2.08
CA ALA A 7 -4.53 6.74 3.49
C ALA A 7 -5.68 5.83 3.92
N LYS A 8 -6.76 5.79 3.11
CA LYS A 8 -7.92 4.94 3.30
C LYS A 8 -7.49 3.47 3.23
N ASN A 9 -7.88 2.71 4.25
CA ASN A 9 -7.67 1.27 4.37
C ASN A 9 -6.21 0.80 4.54
N ARG A 10 -5.23 1.69 4.77
CA ARG A 10 -3.86 1.25 5.10
C ARG A 10 -3.86 0.34 6.34
N PRO A 11 -2.96 -0.65 6.43
CA PRO A 11 -2.81 -1.44 7.65
C PRO A 11 -2.56 -0.54 8.87
N PRO A 12 -3.26 -0.76 10.01
CA PRO A 12 -3.13 0.07 11.20
C PRO A 12 -1.68 0.25 11.66
N VAL A 13 -0.89 -0.82 11.64
CA VAL A 13 0.54 -0.85 12.02
C VAL A 13 1.39 0.16 11.23
N VAL A 14 1.08 0.38 9.94
CA VAL A 14 1.78 1.36 9.10
C VAL A 14 1.40 2.77 9.53
N GLY A 15 0.14 2.97 9.90
CA GLY A 15 -0.33 4.26 10.42
C GLY A 15 0.29 4.61 11.77
N GLU A 16 0.39 3.65 12.67
CA GLU A 16 1.06 3.77 13.97
C GLU A 16 2.55 4.07 13.79
N TRP A 17 3.24 3.33 12.92
CA TRP A 17 4.64 3.58 12.58
C TRP A 17 4.86 5.02 12.08
N ILE A 18 3.99 5.51 11.19
CA ILE A 18 4.04 6.89 10.71
C ILE A 18 3.78 7.89 11.84
N ALA A 19 2.83 7.61 12.74
CA ALA A 19 2.51 8.46 13.89
C ALA A 19 3.69 8.58 14.88
N CYS A 20 4.48 7.52 15.03
CA CYS A 20 5.73 7.53 15.78
C CYS A 20 6.93 8.07 14.97
N ALA A 21 6.70 9.00 14.03
CA ALA A 21 7.72 9.60 13.18
C ALA A 21 8.60 8.59 12.41
N ARG A 22 8.03 7.43 12.04
CA ARG A 22 8.74 6.35 11.35
C ARG A 22 9.94 5.81 12.15
N ALA A 23 9.80 5.73 13.49
CA ALA A 23 10.85 5.26 14.38
C ALA A 23 11.42 3.90 13.95
N VAL A 24 12.75 3.80 13.88
CA VAL A 24 13.47 2.58 13.48
C VAL A 24 13.25 1.43 14.48
N GLY A 25 13.04 1.76 15.75
CA GLY A 25 12.80 0.78 16.82
C GLY A 25 11.35 0.28 16.94
N TYR A 26 10.42 0.78 16.11
CA TYR A 26 9.02 0.36 16.18
C TYR A 26 8.86 -1.08 15.69
N LYS A 27 8.27 -1.93 16.54
CA LYS A 27 8.14 -3.38 16.32
C LYS A 27 6.80 -3.81 15.72
N GLY A 28 5.85 -2.90 15.56
CA GLY A 28 4.50 -3.22 15.14
C GLY A 28 3.59 -3.69 16.28
N SER A 29 2.31 -3.42 16.14
CA SER A 29 1.24 -4.04 16.93
C SER A 29 1.04 -5.49 16.48
N LYS A 30 0.91 -6.43 17.45
CA LYS A 30 0.64 -7.84 17.14
C LYS A 30 -0.71 -7.93 16.42
N THR A 31 -0.68 -8.36 15.16
CA THR A 31 -1.88 -8.58 14.35
C THR A 31 -1.92 -10.03 13.90
N ASP A 32 -3.12 -10.61 13.85
CA ASP A 32 -3.32 -11.93 13.25
C ASP A 32 -2.86 -11.91 11.76
N PRO A 33 -1.97 -12.81 11.32
CA PRO A 33 -1.42 -12.80 9.97
C PRO A 33 -2.47 -12.91 8.85
N VAL A 34 -3.57 -13.62 9.11
CA VAL A 34 -4.65 -13.80 8.11
C VAL A 34 -5.40 -12.49 7.91
N THR A 35 -5.82 -11.88 9.01
CA THR A 35 -6.50 -10.57 9.02
C THR A 35 -5.61 -9.49 8.42
N TYR A 36 -4.32 -9.50 8.78
CA TYR A 36 -3.34 -8.58 8.24
C TYR A 36 -3.22 -8.70 6.72
N GLY A 37 -3.05 -9.93 6.21
CA GLY A 37 -2.93 -10.19 4.78
C GLY A 37 -4.15 -9.71 3.98
N GLN A 38 -5.36 -9.87 4.53
CA GLN A 38 -6.59 -9.37 3.90
C GLN A 38 -6.62 -7.84 3.82
N ILE A 39 -6.29 -7.15 4.92
CA ILE A 39 -6.24 -5.69 4.99
C ILE A 39 -5.18 -5.15 4.02
N PHE A 40 -3.96 -5.69 4.11
CA PHE A 40 -2.84 -5.28 3.25
C PHE A 40 -3.18 -5.48 1.78
N ARG A 41 -3.76 -6.63 1.42
CA ARG A 41 -4.16 -6.92 0.03
C ARG A 41 -5.21 -5.94 -0.48
N GLY A 42 -6.25 -5.67 0.30
CA GLY A 42 -7.30 -4.70 -0.07
C GLY A 42 -6.73 -3.30 -0.29
N TRP A 43 -5.85 -2.86 0.62
CA TRP A 43 -5.13 -1.60 0.48
C TRP A 43 -4.26 -1.58 -0.79
N TYR A 44 -3.43 -2.60 -0.99
CA TYR A 44 -2.51 -2.66 -2.13
C TYR A 44 -3.25 -2.68 -3.48
N ILE A 45 -4.39 -3.36 -3.59
CA ILE A 45 -5.26 -3.32 -4.78
C ILE A 45 -5.74 -1.88 -5.04
N ALA A 46 -6.18 -1.17 -4.00
CA ALA A 46 -6.68 0.20 -4.12
C ALA A 46 -5.58 1.23 -4.48
N LEU A 47 -4.31 0.89 -4.22
CA LEU A 47 -3.17 1.72 -4.61
C LEU A 47 -2.79 1.57 -6.09
N GLN A 48 -3.19 0.47 -6.74
CA GLN A 48 -2.70 0.20 -8.10
C GLN A 48 -3.16 1.25 -9.10
N PRO A 49 -2.30 1.60 -10.08
CA PRO A 49 -2.70 2.50 -11.15
C PRO A 49 -3.76 1.82 -12.04
N VAL A 50 -4.55 2.63 -12.75
CA VAL A 50 -5.66 2.15 -13.61
C VAL A 50 -5.17 1.13 -14.65
N TRP A 51 -3.96 1.33 -15.17
CA TRP A 51 -3.36 0.42 -16.15
C TRP A 51 -2.84 -0.91 -15.54
N ARG A 52 -2.92 -1.10 -14.21
CA ARG A 52 -2.57 -2.35 -13.51
C ARG A 52 -3.79 -2.89 -12.76
N THR A 53 -4.54 -3.77 -13.41
CA THR A 53 -5.81 -4.29 -12.90
C THR A 53 -5.66 -5.69 -12.32
N LEU A 54 -6.38 -6.01 -11.25
CA LEU A 54 -6.42 -7.36 -10.69
C LEU A 54 -7.24 -8.29 -11.61
N CYS A 55 -6.62 -9.33 -12.14
CA CYS A 55 -7.35 -10.41 -12.80
C CYS A 55 -8.11 -11.21 -11.75
N LYS A 56 -9.45 -11.23 -11.84
CA LYS A 56 -10.31 -11.92 -10.86
C LYS A 56 -10.10 -13.44 -10.85
N THR A 57 -9.66 -14.01 -11.97
CA THR A 57 -9.51 -15.46 -12.14
C THR A 57 -8.17 -15.96 -11.63
N SER A 58 -7.06 -15.29 -11.99
CA SER A 58 -5.71 -15.70 -11.55
C SER A 58 -5.31 -15.08 -10.22
N ASN A 59 -6.04 -14.05 -9.75
CA ASN A 59 -5.72 -13.29 -8.56
C ASN A 59 -4.35 -12.57 -8.64
N VAL A 60 -3.87 -12.35 -9.87
CA VAL A 60 -2.62 -11.66 -10.22
C VAL A 60 -2.96 -10.33 -10.90
N PHE A 61 -2.10 -9.33 -10.72
CA PHE A 61 -2.22 -8.07 -11.46
C PHE A 61 -1.78 -8.24 -12.91
N ILE A 62 -2.65 -7.86 -13.84
CA ILE A 62 -2.40 -7.82 -15.28
C ILE A 62 -2.29 -6.37 -15.75
N GLU A 63 -1.55 -6.17 -16.83
CA GLU A 63 -1.52 -4.89 -17.52
C GLU A 63 -2.80 -4.73 -18.34
N ALA A 64 -3.49 -3.62 -18.14
CA ALA A 64 -4.59 -3.19 -19.00
C ALA A 64 -4.04 -2.32 -20.14
N GLU A 65 -4.79 -2.20 -21.24
CA GLU A 65 -4.45 -1.29 -22.34
C GLU A 65 -4.44 0.17 -21.86
N GLY A 66 -3.36 0.91 -22.16
CA GLY A 66 -3.25 2.33 -21.81
C GLY A 66 -1.83 2.83 -21.51
N GLU A 67 -1.71 4.11 -21.20
CA GLU A 67 -0.44 4.80 -20.95
C GLU A 67 0.18 4.39 -19.59
N ARG A 68 1.42 3.90 -19.64
CA ARG A 68 2.16 3.34 -18.50
C ARG A 68 2.83 4.43 -17.66
N ASN A 69 2.02 5.27 -17.04
CA ASN A 69 2.54 6.35 -16.22
C ASN A 69 2.76 5.92 -14.75
N TRP A 70 4.00 5.62 -14.40
CA TRP A 70 4.43 5.38 -13.02
C TRP A 70 4.78 6.65 -12.24
N ALA A 71 4.93 7.80 -12.90
CA ALA A 71 5.25 9.07 -12.23
C ALA A 71 4.15 9.48 -11.23
N GLY A 72 2.93 8.97 -11.41
CA GLY A 72 1.85 9.08 -10.42
C GLY A 72 2.18 8.51 -9.04
N PHE A 73 3.12 7.55 -8.93
CA PHE A 73 3.62 6.99 -7.68
C PHE A 73 4.78 7.77 -7.07
N GLN A 74 5.49 8.59 -7.85
CA GLN A 74 6.60 9.43 -7.39
C GLN A 74 6.13 10.80 -6.84
N ARG A 75 4.96 10.83 -6.18
CA ARG A 75 4.48 12.07 -5.56
C ARG A 75 5.15 12.25 -4.21
N SER A 76 6.06 13.23 -4.11
CA SER A 76 6.65 13.67 -2.85
C SER A 76 5.52 14.20 -1.95
N GLY A 77 5.21 13.49 -0.88
CA GLY A 77 4.08 13.85 -0.01
C GLY A 77 3.46 12.65 0.69
N THR A 78 4.21 12.11 1.66
CA THR A 78 3.66 11.50 2.88
C THR A 78 3.12 10.07 2.84
N ASN A 79 2.82 9.42 1.70
CA ASN A 79 2.48 7.97 1.69
C ASN A 79 3.00 7.21 0.46
N GLY A 80 4.28 7.36 0.09
CA GLY A 80 4.88 6.71 -1.09
C GLY A 80 5.09 5.19 -0.97
N LEU A 81 5.88 4.64 -1.91
CA LEU A 81 6.34 3.23 -1.94
C LEU A 81 6.90 2.74 -0.59
N LEU A 82 7.50 3.64 0.19
CA LEU A 82 8.00 3.33 1.53
C LEU A 82 6.92 2.79 2.48
N SER A 83 5.68 3.28 2.40
CA SER A 83 4.57 2.77 3.21
C SER A 83 4.18 1.35 2.81
N VAL A 84 4.32 1.00 1.53
CA VAL A 84 4.08 -0.37 1.04
C VAL A 84 5.15 -1.31 1.56
N LEU A 85 6.42 -0.91 1.50
CA LEU A 85 7.54 -1.68 2.05
C LEU A 85 7.41 -1.88 3.56
N ALA A 86 7.06 -0.83 4.30
CA ALA A 86 6.79 -0.93 5.73
C ALA A 86 5.64 -1.90 6.03
N GLY A 87 4.55 -1.83 5.25
CA GLY A 87 3.44 -2.79 5.37
C GLY A 87 3.84 -4.24 5.13
N LEU A 88 4.78 -4.51 4.21
CA LEU A 88 5.33 -5.86 4.02
C LEU A 88 6.27 -6.28 5.14
N TYR A 89 7.05 -5.34 5.70
CA TYR A 89 7.96 -5.62 6.81
C TYR A 89 7.23 -5.99 8.11
N PHE A 90 6.05 -5.41 8.35
CA PHE A 90 5.25 -5.71 9.54
C PHE A 90 4.34 -6.95 9.40
N TRP A 91 4.30 -7.58 8.22
CA TRP A 91 3.59 -8.85 8.01
C TRP A 91 4.44 -10.03 8.50
#